data_AF-A0A1G4SFS6-F1
#
_entry.id   AF-A0A1G4SFS6-F1
#
_cell.length_a   1.000
_cell.length_b   1.000
_cell.length_c   1.000
_cell.angle_alpha   90.00
_cell.angle_beta   90.00
_cell.angle_gamma   90.00
#
_symmetry.space_group_name_H-M   'P 1'
#
loop_
_entity.id
_entity.type
_entity.pdbx_description
1 polymer ?
#
loop_
_entity_poly.entity_id
_entity_poly.type
_entity_poly.pdbx_seq_one_letter_code
_entity_poly.pdbx_strand_id
1 'polypeptide(L)'
;MKDIKKDPFEEYIKNLPPTRKELGQAWQAAIGLQDVDGLKPSEYLYETAKKNIDGEISVDEAGDLINSYYESKDGRSEVETRTEEADKVSARIAKILSEKAFTFSPTQYLSIHRELFLGIYSHAGKIRDYNITKKEWVLDGDTVSYGGATELRETLDYDFSQERDFRYNGLTMDEVIHHLAVFISRLWQIHVFEEGNTRTTAVFLIKYLRMLGFDVENDLFAEHSWYFRNALVRANYNSIKNGIYETTEFLEMFLRNLLLNEKHELHNREMHVSGKFLLGHDDPINDPINDPIKLDGRELKIIELLREETGLTRKEMAARLDCSDSTIKRCLQSMVEKGVLKRIGSNKKGEWIILEKK
;
A
#
# COMPACT_ATOMS: atom_id res chain seq x y z
N MET A 1 -1.60 25.13 -0.76
CA MET A 1 -1.95 23.77 -0.28
C MET A 1 -1.10 23.50 0.92
N LYS A 2 -1.68 23.34 2.11
CA LYS A 2 -0.90 22.98 3.30
C LYS A 2 -0.37 21.57 3.09
N ASP A 3 0.92 21.37 3.35
CA ASP A 3 1.55 20.05 3.44
C ASP A 3 0.69 19.15 4.35
N ILE A 4 0.05 18.14 3.78
CA ILE A 4 -0.53 17.03 4.54
C ILE A 4 0.64 16.08 4.86
N LYS A 5 1.56 16.54 5.71
CA LYS A 5 2.64 15.69 6.27
C LYS A 5 2.26 15.11 7.63
N LYS A 6 1.08 15.42 8.14
CA LYS A 6 0.61 15.03 9.46
C LYS A 6 -0.86 14.66 9.35
N ASP A 7 -1.23 13.52 9.95
CA ASP A 7 -2.61 13.03 9.95
C ASP A 7 -3.55 14.11 10.51
N PRO A 8 -4.59 14.55 9.75
CA PRO A 8 -5.48 15.62 10.17
C PRO A 8 -6.28 15.29 11.45
N PHE A 9 -6.33 14.03 11.86
CA PHE A 9 -7.00 13.61 13.08
C PHE A 9 -6.09 13.53 14.31
N GLU A 10 -4.76 13.46 14.16
CA GLU A 10 -3.82 13.12 15.26
C GLU A 10 -3.98 14.05 16.48
N GLU A 11 -3.95 15.37 16.26
CA GLU A 11 -4.14 16.35 17.34
C GLU A 11 -5.59 16.43 17.81
N TYR A 12 -6.54 16.14 16.91
CA TYR A 12 -7.97 16.24 17.18
C TYR A 12 -8.46 15.09 18.09
N ILE A 13 -7.96 13.87 17.92
CA ILE A 13 -8.40 12.70 18.71
C ILE A 13 -7.79 12.65 20.11
N LYS A 14 -6.67 13.32 20.35
CA LYS A 14 -5.86 13.20 21.58
C LYS A 14 -6.63 13.58 22.86
N ASN A 15 -7.60 14.47 22.74
CA ASN A 15 -8.38 15.00 23.87
C ASN A 15 -9.81 14.44 23.94
N LEU A 16 -10.14 13.43 23.14
CA LEU A 16 -11.48 12.85 23.11
C LEU A 16 -11.69 11.81 24.23
N PRO A 17 -12.94 11.60 24.68
CA PRO A 17 -13.30 10.48 25.55
C PRO A 17 -12.89 9.13 24.95
N PRO A 18 -12.63 8.08 25.76
CA PRO A 18 -12.10 6.80 25.28
C PRO A 18 -12.87 6.18 24.11
N THR A 19 -14.21 6.16 24.18
CA THR A 19 -15.05 5.59 23.10
C THR A 19 -14.93 6.35 21.78
N ARG A 20 -14.73 7.67 21.84
CA ARG A 20 -14.50 8.51 20.64
C ARG A 20 -13.06 8.42 20.16
N LYS A 21 -12.09 8.22 21.07
CA LYS A 21 -10.69 7.96 20.73
C LYS A 21 -10.56 6.66 19.94
N GLU A 22 -11.20 5.57 20.39
CA GLU A 22 -11.21 4.28 19.67
C GLU A 22 -11.78 4.41 18.25
N LEU A 23 -12.90 5.13 18.10
CA LEU A 23 -13.50 5.40 16.79
C LEU A 23 -12.61 6.29 15.92
N GLY A 24 -11.98 7.31 16.50
CA GLY A 24 -10.98 8.15 15.83
C GLY A 24 -9.81 7.35 15.30
N GLN A 25 -9.22 6.47 16.12
CA GLN A 25 -8.14 5.57 15.70
C GLN A 25 -8.58 4.59 14.61
N ALA A 26 -9.84 4.12 14.63
CA ALA A 26 -10.38 3.29 13.55
C ALA A 26 -10.44 4.05 12.21
N TRP A 27 -10.87 5.32 12.22
CA TRP A 27 -10.88 6.18 11.03
C TRP A 27 -9.48 6.53 10.53
N GLN A 28 -8.54 6.84 11.42
CA GLN A 28 -7.15 7.13 11.06
C GLN A 28 -6.51 5.97 10.31
N ALA A 29 -6.60 4.77 10.89
CA ALA A 29 -6.07 3.56 10.28
C ALA A 29 -6.75 3.26 8.94
N ALA A 30 -8.07 3.41 8.89
CA ALA A 30 -8.84 3.21 7.67
C ALA A 30 -8.38 4.10 6.52
N ILE A 31 -8.10 5.37 6.81
CA ILE A 31 -7.67 6.39 5.86
C ILE A 31 -6.22 6.14 5.42
N GLY A 32 -5.29 5.98 6.35
CA GLY A 32 -3.88 5.78 5.98
C GLY A 32 -3.60 4.43 5.32
N LEU A 33 -4.45 3.41 5.52
CA LEU A 33 -4.38 2.16 4.77
C LEU A 33 -4.64 2.34 3.27
N GLN A 34 -5.23 3.44 2.82
CA GLN A 34 -5.42 3.71 1.39
C GLN A 34 -4.12 4.08 0.67
N ASP A 35 -3.13 4.61 1.40
CA ASP A 35 -1.81 4.96 0.85
C ASP A 35 -1.03 3.74 0.36
N VAL A 36 -1.37 2.53 0.83
CA VAL A 36 -0.77 1.27 0.33
C VAL A 36 -0.86 1.15 -1.20
N ASP A 37 -1.98 1.60 -1.76
CA ASP A 37 -2.26 1.57 -3.19
C ASP A 37 -2.14 2.98 -3.81
N GLY A 38 -1.58 3.96 -3.08
CA GLY A 38 -1.45 5.35 -3.52
C GLY A 38 -2.78 6.05 -3.77
N LEU A 39 -3.85 5.58 -3.11
CA LEU A 39 -5.18 6.14 -3.23
C LEU A 39 -5.29 7.37 -2.32
N LYS A 40 -5.92 8.42 -2.83
CA LYS A 40 -6.11 9.67 -2.10
C LYS A 40 -7.57 9.84 -1.72
N PRO A 41 -7.89 9.79 -0.42
CA PRO A 41 -9.23 10.08 0.06
C PRO A 41 -9.68 11.51 -0.24
N SER A 42 -10.99 11.71 -0.36
CA SER A 42 -11.57 13.04 -0.60
C SER A 42 -11.68 13.86 0.69
N GLU A 43 -11.76 15.19 0.54
CA GLU A 43 -12.09 16.09 1.66
C GLU A 43 -13.44 15.74 2.30
N TYR A 44 -14.40 15.26 1.50
CA TYR A 44 -15.72 14.84 1.99
C TYR A 44 -15.64 13.66 2.95
N LEU A 45 -14.72 12.71 2.72
CA LEU A 45 -14.45 11.63 3.66
C LEU A 45 -13.99 12.18 5.01
N TYR A 46 -13.01 13.09 5.00
CA TYR A 46 -12.47 13.66 6.23
C TYR A 46 -13.54 14.40 7.05
N GLU A 47 -14.39 15.18 6.37
CA GLU A 47 -15.52 15.85 7.02
C GLU A 47 -16.54 14.87 7.59
N THR A 48 -16.85 13.79 6.86
CA THR A 48 -17.81 12.78 7.28
C THR A 48 -17.27 11.97 8.47
N ALA A 49 -16.01 11.55 8.41
CA ALA A 49 -15.32 10.87 9.50
C ALA A 49 -15.32 11.73 10.78
N LYS A 50 -15.05 13.03 10.66
CA LYS A 50 -15.11 13.95 11.79
C LYS A 50 -16.51 13.99 12.43
N LYS A 51 -17.57 14.12 11.64
CA LYS A 51 -18.96 14.08 12.14
C LYS A 51 -19.26 12.78 12.89
N ASN A 52 -18.74 11.66 12.38
CA ASN A 52 -18.89 10.37 13.06
C ASN A 52 -18.13 10.31 14.38
N ILE A 53 -16.88 10.79 14.42
CA ILE A 53 -16.05 10.86 15.64
C ILE A 53 -16.67 11.79 16.70
N ASP A 54 -17.25 12.92 16.27
CA ASP A 54 -17.97 13.86 17.14
C ASP A 54 -19.31 13.31 17.66
N GLY A 55 -19.79 12.20 17.08
CA GLY A 55 -21.06 11.55 17.42
C GLY A 55 -22.28 12.25 16.84
N GLU A 56 -22.10 13.08 15.80
CA GLU A 56 -23.21 13.72 15.07
C GLU A 56 -23.94 12.73 14.17
N ILE A 57 -23.22 11.71 13.68
CA ILE A 57 -23.75 10.60 12.88
C ILE A 57 -23.16 9.28 13.38
N SER A 58 -23.88 8.18 13.19
CA SER A 58 -23.39 6.82 13.38
C SER A 58 -22.43 6.39 12.25
N VAL A 59 -21.71 5.30 12.48
CA VAL A 59 -20.76 4.77 11.46
C VAL A 59 -21.49 4.23 10.23
N ASP A 60 -22.73 3.74 10.42
CA ASP A 60 -23.59 3.30 9.33
C ASP A 60 -24.06 4.51 8.49
N GLU A 61 -24.55 5.57 9.14
CA GLU A 61 -24.93 6.82 8.46
C GLU A 61 -23.75 7.46 7.71
N ALA A 62 -22.53 7.40 8.27
CA ALA A 62 -21.32 7.84 7.58
C ALA A 62 -21.08 7.05 6.28
N GLY A 63 -21.25 5.72 6.33
CA GLY A 63 -21.15 4.87 5.15
C GLY A 63 -22.20 5.20 4.09
N ASP A 64 -23.45 5.42 4.49
CA ASP A 64 -24.54 5.79 3.59
C ASP A 64 -24.29 7.14 2.91
N LEU A 65 -23.86 8.16 3.67
CA LEU A 65 -23.51 9.47 3.14
C LEU A 65 -22.39 9.39 2.08
N ILE A 66 -21.35 8.59 2.35
CA ILE A 66 -20.24 8.38 1.42
C ILE A 66 -20.72 7.64 0.17
N ASN A 67 -21.61 6.64 0.29
CA ASN A 67 -22.17 5.98 -0.88
C ASN A 67 -22.98 6.96 -1.75
N SER A 68 -23.89 7.71 -1.14
CA SER A 68 -24.73 8.69 -1.85
C SER A 68 -23.95 9.84 -2.47
N TYR A 69 -22.81 10.24 -1.88
CA TYR A 69 -21.91 11.24 -2.46
C TYR A 69 -21.43 10.86 -3.87
N TYR A 70 -21.32 9.57 -4.16
CA TYR A 70 -20.90 9.08 -5.48
C TYR A 70 -22.05 8.70 -6.41
N GLU A 71 -23.23 8.31 -5.91
CA GLU A 71 -24.37 7.86 -6.72
C GLU A 71 -24.83 8.84 -7.82
N SER A 72 -24.66 10.15 -7.61
CA SER A 72 -25.16 11.19 -8.53
C SER A 72 -24.17 11.61 -9.64
N LYS A 73 -22.96 11.03 -9.68
CA LYS A 73 -21.92 11.39 -10.66
C LYS A 73 -21.91 10.43 -11.85
N ASP A 74 -22.51 10.83 -12.96
CA ASP A 74 -22.48 10.09 -14.23
C ASP A 74 -21.24 10.47 -15.06
N GLY A 75 -20.57 9.49 -15.68
CA GLY A 75 -19.36 9.72 -16.50
C GLY A 75 -18.07 10.02 -15.73
N ARG A 76 -17.70 9.16 -14.76
CA ARG A 76 -16.54 9.37 -13.87
C ARG A 76 -15.20 9.15 -14.54
N SER A 77 -14.26 10.02 -14.23
CA SER A 77 -12.84 9.84 -14.57
C SER A 77 -12.20 8.73 -13.72
N GLU A 78 -11.10 8.15 -14.21
CA GLU A 78 -10.31 7.14 -13.48
C GLU A 78 -9.86 7.63 -12.09
N VAL A 79 -9.52 8.91 -11.98
CA VAL A 79 -9.13 9.55 -10.70
C VAL A 79 -10.29 9.54 -9.72
N GLU A 80 -11.50 9.85 -10.18
CA GLU A 80 -12.70 9.85 -9.33
C GLU A 80 -13.05 8.43 -8.86
N THR A 81 -12.87 7.42 -9.70
CA THR A 81 -13.07 6.01 -9.33
C THR A 81 -12.07 5.56 -8.25
N ARG A 82 -10.80 5.98 -8.34
CA ARG A 82 -9.78 5.67 -7.33
C ARG A 82 -10.03 6.37 -6.00
N THR A 83 -10.45 7.63 -6.02
CA THR A 83 -10.85 8.34 -4.80
C THR A 83 -12.12 7.77 -4.18
N GLU A 84 -13.10 7.36 -5.00
CA GLU A 84 -14.30 6.66 -4.51
C GLU A 84 -13.97 5.35 -3.80
N GLU A 85 -13.06 4.56 -4.36
CA GLU A 85 -12.57 3.36 -3.69
C GLU A 85 -11.98 3.70 -2.32
N ALA A 86 -11.08 4.69 -2.27
CA ALA A 86 -10.43 5.13 -1.04
C ALA A 86 -11.46 5.48 0.05
N ASP A 87 -12.46 6.28 -0.32
CA ASP A 87 -13.49 6.77 0.61
C ASP A 87 -14.39 5.65 1.10
N LYS A 88 -14.92 4.84 0.19
CA LYS A 88 -15.83 3.73 0.54
C LYS A 88 -15.11 2.68 1.36
N VAL A 89 -13.89 2.30 0.98
CA VAL A 89 -13.11 1.30 1.71
C VAL A 89 -12.73 1.84 3.08
N SER A 90 -12.35 3.11 3.20
CA SER A 90 -12.07 3.72 4.52
C SER A 90 -13.28 3.63 5.46
N ALA A 91 -14.47 4.00 4.99
CA ALA A 91 -15.69 3.89 5.80
C ALA A 91 -15.97 2.45 6.25
N ARG A 92 -15.75 1.48 5.36
CA ARG A 92 -15.94 0.05 5.65
C ARG A 92 -14.90 -0.48 6.63
N ILE A 93 -13.63 -0.07 6.51
CA ILE A 93 -12.59 -0.41 7.49
C ILE A 93 -12.96 0.17 8.86
N ALA A 94 -13.33 1.46 8.94
CA ALA A 94 -13.70 2.11 10.20
C ALA A 94 -14.88 1.40 10.88
N LYS A 95 -15.90 1.02 10.10
CA LYS A 95 -17.03 0.20 10.56
C LYS A 95 -16.56 -1.15 11.11
N ILE A 96 -15.83 -1.93 10.31
CA ILE A 96 -15.34 -3.25 10.73
C ILE A 96 -14.52 -3.10 12.01
N LEU A 97 -13.57 -2.17 12.09
CA LEU A 97 -12.72 -1.97 13.27
C LEU A 97 -13.49 -1.49 14.51
N SER A 98 -14.68 -0.90 14.35
CA SER A 98 -15.56 -0.50 15.46
C SER A 98 -16.40 -1.66 16.00
N GLU A 99 -16.57 -2.74 15.23
CA GLU A 99 -17.32 -3.92 15.66
C GLU A 99 -16.49 -4.81 16.60
N LYS A 100 -17.14 -5.38 17.62
CA LYS A 100 -16.50 -6.35 18.53
C LYS A 100 -16.50 -7.78 17.98
N ALA A 101 -17.40 -8.08 17.05
CA ALA A 101 -17.51 -9.42 16.47
C ALA A 101 -16.28 -9.74 15.61
N PHE A 102 -15.72 -10.93 15.82
CA PHE A 102 -14.64 -11.50 15.02
C PHE A 102 -14.58 -13.02 15.26
N THR A 103 -14.32 -13.77 14.20
CA THR A 103 -14.04 -15.22 14.29
C THR A 103 -12.75 -15.50 13.53
N PHE A 104 -11.77 -16.10 14.19
CA PHE A 104 -10.53 -16.51 13.53
C PHE A 104 -10.82 -17.68 12.57
N SER A 105 -10.97 -17.38 11.27
CA SER A 105 -11.25 -18.38 10.24
C SER A 105 -10.92 -17.87 8.83
N PRO A 106 -10.63 -18.78 7.87
CA PRO A 106 -10.52 -18.44 6.45
C PRO A 106 -11.76 -17.72 5.91
N THR A 107 -12.96 -18.12 6.34
CA THR A 107 -14.22 -17.50 5.92
C THR A 107 -14.34 -16.05 6.39
N GLN A 108 -13.88 -15.75 7.60
CA GLN A 108 -13.83 -14.37 8.10
C GLN A 108 -12.86 -13.53 7.27
N TYR A 109 -11.70 -14.07 6.90
CA TYR A 109 -10.72 -13.37 6.06
C TYR A 109 -11.30 -13.02 4.68
N LEU A 110 -11.96 -13.97 4.00
CA LEU A 110 -12.67 -13.73 2.74
C LEU A 110 -13.84 -12.75 2.91
N SER A 111 -14.54 -12.79 4.05
CA SER A 111 -15.68 -11.90 4.32
C SER A 111 -15.24 -10.46 4.58
N ILE A 112 -14.12 -10.24 5.28
CA ILE A 112 -13.52 -8.91 5.41
C ILE A 112 -13.26 -8.34 4.02
N HIS A 113 -12.58 -9.08 3.14
CA HIS A 113 -12.36 -8.60 1.77
C HIS A 113 -13.68 -8.33 1.03
N ARG A 114 -14.69 -9.20 1.17
CA ARG A 114 -16.00 -8.96 0.55
C ARG A 114 -16.59 -7.63 1.02
N GLU A 115 -16.63 -7.40 2.32
CA GLU A 115 -17.20 -6.19 2.92
C GLU A 115 -16.45 -4.94 2.48
N LEU A 116 -15.11 -4.96 2.50
CA LEU A 116 -14.28 -3.85 2.07
C LEU A 116 -14.53 -3.46 0.61
N PHE A 117 -14.66 -4.43 -0.29
CA PHE A 117 -14.62 -4.20 -1.73
C PHE A 117 -15.94 -4.45 -2.46
N LEU A 118 -17.05 -4.75 -1.76
CA LEU A 118 -18.35 -4.99 -2.38
C LEU A 118 -18.79 -3.81 -3.24
N GLY A 119 -19.14 -4.07 -4.50
CA GLY A 119 -19.54 -3.03 -5.46
C GLY A 119 -18.39 -2.15 -5.98
N ILE A 120 -17.16 -2.39 -5.53
CA ILE A 120 -15.93 -1.79 -6.08
C ILE A 120 -15.24 -2.80 -6.99
N TYR A 121 -15.05 -4.02 -6.49
CA TYR A 121 -14.53 -5.14 -7.27
C TYR A 121 -15.62 -6.19 -7.54
N SER A 122 -15.69 -6.68 -8.78
CA SER A 122 -16.60 -7.78 -9.16
C SER A 122 -16.21 -9.12 -8.52
N HIS A 123 -14.97 -9.24 -8.07
CA HIS A 123 -14.40 -10.38 -7.37
C HIS A 123 -14.33 -10.21 -5.85
N ALA A 124 -15.01 -9.22 -5.26
CA ALA A 124 -14.95 -8.97 -3.82
C ALA A 124 -15.26 -10.24 -2.99
N GLY A 125 -14.28 -10.71 -2.22
CA GLY A 125 -14.37 -11.89 -1.35
C GLY A 125 -14.16 -13.23 -2.06
N LYS A 126 -13.82 -13.22 -3.35
CA LYS A 126 -13.53 -14.42 -4.14
C LYS A 126 -12.04 -14.69 -4.16
N ILE A 127 -11.69 -15.97 -4.06
CA ILE A 127 -10.34 -16.46 -4.31
C ILE A 127 -10.07 -16.34 -5.81
N ARG A 128 -8.91 -15.78 -6.20
CA ARG A 128 -8.52 -15.67 -7.61
C ARG A 128 -8.30 -17.06 -8.23
N ASP A 129 -8.53 -17.18 -9.53
CA ASP A 129 -8.39 -18.43 -10.29
C ASP A 129 -7.20 -18.42 -11.27
N TYR A 130 -6.34 -17.40 -11.19
CA TYR A 130 -5.13 -17.26 -12.00
C TYR A 130 -3.91 -16.88 -11.16
N ASN A 131 -2.71 -17.18 -11.68
CA ASN A 131 -1.44 -16.84 -11.03
C ASN A 131 -1.09 -15.37 -11.25
N ILE A 132 -0.45 -14.77 -10.26
CA ILE A 132 -0.04 -13.36 -10.29
C ILE A 132 1.46 -13.20 -10.15
N THR A 133 1.96 -12.10 -10.67
CA THR A 133 3.30 -11.60 -10.43
C THR A 133 3.18 -10.09 -10.23
N LYS A 134 3.81 -9.57 -9.18
CA LYS A 134 3.82 -8.13 -8.89
C LYS A 134 5.25 -7.66 -8.72
N LYS A 135 5.63 -6.61 -9.45
CA LYS A 135 6.95 -5.99 -9.30
C LYS A 135 6.95 -5.18 -8.00
N GLU A 136 8.02 -5.34 -7.24
CA GLU A 136 8.15 -4.78 -5.91
C GLU A 136 9.27 -3.75 -5.90
N TRP A 137 8.93 -2.48 -5.58
CA TRP A 137 9.92 -1.42 -5.45
C TRP A 137 11.04 -1.83 -4.50
N VAL A 138 10.67 -2.33 -3.32
CA VAL A 138 11.62 -2.76 -2.28
C VAL A 138 12.56 -3.88 -2.73
N LEU A 139 12.22 -4.59 -3.81
CA LEU A 139 13.00 -5.67 -4.40
C LEU A 139 13.72 -5.27 -5.70
N ASP A 140 13.94 -3.97 -5.97
CA ASP A 140 14.52 -3.46 -7.22
C ASP A 140 13.74 -3.92 -8.47
N GLY A 141 12.41 -4.09 -8.33
CA GLY A 141 11.49 -4.52 -9.37
C GLY A 141 11.34 -6.03 -9.56
N ASP A 142 11.98 -6.84 -8.70
CA ASP A 142 11.72 -8.28 -8.62
C ASP A 142 10.38 -8.57 -7.91
N THR A 143 10.04 -9.85 -7.74
CA THR A 143 8.75 -10.31 -7.21
C THR A 143 8.93 -11.39 -6.14
N VAL A 144 7.98 -11.47 -5.21
CA VAL A 144 7.86 -12.62 -4.31
C VAL A 144 7.17 -13.78 -5.02
N SER A 145 7.33 -14.99 -4.49
CA SER A 145 6.56 -16.15 -4.95
C SER A 145 5.20 -16.16 -4.29
N TYR A 146 4.16 -15.84 -5.05
CA TYR A 146 2.76 -15.87 -4.59
C TYR A 146 2.16 -17.28 -4.69
N GLY A 147 1.10 -17.54 -3.93
CA GLY A 147 0.39 -18.83 -3.95
C GLY A 147 -0.14 -19.21 -5.34
N GLY A 148 -0.01 -20.49 -5.70
CA GLY A 148 -0.54 -21.03 -6.95
C GLY A 148 -2.07 -21.08 -6.95
N ALA A 149 -2.71 -20.57 -8.00
CA ALA A 149 -4.17 -20.42 -8.07
C ALA A 149 -4.96 -21.71 -7.81
N THR A 150 -4.41 -22.86 -8.18
CA THR A 150 -5.03 -24.18 -8.03
C THR A 150 -5.07 -24.68 -6.59
N GLU A 151 -4.31 -24.07 -5.68
CA GLU A 151 -4.11 -24.56 -4.30
C GLU A 151 -4.36 -23.47 -3.25
N LEU A 152 -4.90 -22.32 -3.65
CA LEU A 152 -5.05 -21.16 -2.76
C LEU A 152 -5.98 -21.45 -1.58
N ARG A 153 -7.06 -22.21 -1.82
CA ARG A 153 -8.01 -22.51 -0.77
C ARG A 153 -7.37 -23.45 0.26
N GLU A 154 -6.70 -24.49 -0.21
CA GLU A 154 -6.00 -25.47 0.62
C GLU A 154 -4.87 -24.83 1.41
N THR A 155 -4.08 -23.97 0.76
CA THR A 155 -2.99 -23.22 1.42
C THR A 155 -3.54 -22.30 2.52
N LEU A 156 -4.63 -21.56 2.23
CA LEU A 156 -5.28 -20.70 3.22
C LEU A 156 -5.82 -21.50 4.40
N ASP A 157 -6.54 -22.60 4.14
CA ASP A 157 -7.09 -23.44 5.19
C ASP A 157 -5.96 -24.10 6.04
N TYR A 158 -4.85 -24.47 5.41
CA TYR A 158 -3.66 -25.00 6.08
C TYR A 158 -3.03 -23.97 7.02
N ASP A 159 -2.71 -22.76 6.56
CA ASP A 159 -2.06 -21.75 7.39
C ASP A 159 -2.92 -21.34 8.59
N PHE A 160 -4.23 -21.18 8.40
CA PHE A 160 -5.16 -20.94 9.50
C PHE A 160 -5.23 -22.11 10.48
N SER A 161 -5.11 -23.35 10.00
CA SER A 161 -5.07 -24.53 10.88
C SER A 161 -3.82 -24.53 11.75
N GLN A 162 -2.65 -24.22 11.18
CA GLN A 162 -1.38 -24.15 11.91
C GLN A 162 -1.45 -23.11 13.01
N GLU A 163 -1.98 -21.92 12.72
CA GLU A 163 -2.10 -20.84 13.70
C GLU A 163 -3.10 -21.18 14.82
N ARG A 164 -4.24 -21.81 14.49
CA ARG A 164 -5.23 -22.24 15.48
C ARG A 164 -4.65 -23.29 16.46
N ASP A 165 -3.77 -24.15 15.96
CA ASP A 165 -3.14 -25.20 16.75
C ASP A 165 -1.92 -24.67 17.55
N PHE A 166 -1.41 -23.49 17.21
CA PHE A 166 -0.33 -22.83 17.93
C PHE A 166 -0.71 -22.46 19.37
N ARG A 167 0.29 -22.41 20.25
CA ARG A 167 0.11 -22.15 21.68
C ARG A 167 1.08 -21.06 22.13
N TYR A 168 0.51 -19.93 22.54
CA TYR A 168 1.25 -18.76 23.00
C TYR A 168 1.75 -18.87 24.46
N ASN A 169 1.29 -19.86 25.23
CA ASN A 169 1.60 -19.96 26.66
C ASN A 169 3.06 -20.31 26.90
N GLY A 170 3.73 -19.52 27.75
CA GLY A 170 5.14 -19.73 28.12
C GLY A 170 6.15 -19.11 27.16
N LEU A 171 5.68 -18.46 26.08
CA LEU A 171 6.53 -17.67 25.20
C LEU A 171 6.86 -16.31 25.83
N THR A 172 8.05 -15.81 25.54
CA THR A 172 8.43 -14.41 25.72
C THR A 172 7.74 -13.54 24.68
N MET A 173 7.64 -12.24 24.96
CA MET A 173 7.02 -11.32 24.01
C MET A 173 7.76 -11.24 22.66
N ASP A 174 9.08 -11.42 22.66
CA ASP A 174 9.88 -11.50 21.42
C ASP A 174 9.46 -12.70 20.57
N GLU A 175 9.29 -13.87 21.19
CA GLU A 175 8.83 -15.08 20.51
C GLU A 175 7.39 -14.94 20.00
N VAL A 176 6.52 -14.27 20.76
CA VAL A 176 5.15 -13.95 20.33
C VAL A 176 5.16 -13.05 19.10
N ILE A 177 5.97 -11.98 19.11
CA ILE A 177 6.06 -11.03 18.00
C ILE A 177 6.66 -11.68 16.76
N HIS A 178 7.73 -12.47 16.91
CA HIS A 178 8.32 -13.22 15.82
C HIS A 178 7.30 -14.18 15.18
N HIS A 179 6.57 -14.94 16.00
CA HIS A 179 5.53 -15.86 15.53
C HIS A 179 4.42 -15.12 14.77
N LEU A 180 3.91 -14.01 15.32
CA LEU A 180 2.91 -13.17 14.67
C LEU A 180 3.41 -12.62 13.33
N ALA A 181 4.68 -12.18 13.26
CA ALA A 181 5.30 -11.70 12.04
C ALA A 181 5.35 -12.79 10.95
N VAL A 182 5.75 -14.01 11.32
CA VAL A 182 5.78 -15.17 10.40
C VAL A 182 4.38 -15.54 9.93
N PHE A 183 3.40 -15.61 10.84
CA PHE A 183 2.04 -15.97 10.49
C PHE A 183 1.42 -14.94 9.51
N ILE A 184 1.50 -13.65 9.83
CA ILE A 184 0.87 -12.63 9.00
C ILE A 184 1.60 -12.44 7.66
N SER A 185 2.93 -12.62 7.61
CA SER A 185 3.68 -12.57 6.36
C SER A 185 3.30 -13.71 5.42
N ARG A 186 3.14 -14.93 5.94
CA ARG A 186 2.72 -16.09 5.15
C ARG A 186 1.29 -15.94 4.66
N LEU A 187 0.36 -15.51 5.52
CA LEU A 187 -1.02 -15.24 5.13
C LEU A 187 -1.08 -14.21 3.98
N TRP A 188 -0.27 -13.16 4.04
CA TRP A 188 -0.16 -12.18 2.96
C TRP A 188 0.44 -12.79 1.68
N GLN A 189 1.49 -13.63 1.79
CA GLN A 189 2.18 -14.27 0.67
C GLN A 189 1.27 -15.18 -0.16
N ILE A 190 0.28 -15.84 0.46
CA ILE A 190 -0.76 -16.58 -0.27
C ILE A 190 -1.38 -15.68 -1.35
N HIS A 191 -1.62 -14.41 -0.98
CA HIS A 191 -2.12 -13.35 -1.85
C HIS A 191 -3.37 -13.82 -2.60
N VAL A 192 -4.37 -14.22 -1.82
CA VAL A 192 -5.53 -15.02 -2.25
C VAL A 192 -6.50 -14.26 -3.16
N PHE A 193 -6.49 -12.92 -3.12
CA PHE A 193 -7.37 -12.05 -3.91
C PHE A 193 -6.63 -11.46 -5.11
N GLU A 194 -7.36 -10.95 -6.10
CA GLU A 194 -6.77 -10.25 -7.25
C GLU A 194 -6.15 -8.90 -6.81
N GLU A 195 -6.91 -8.11 -6.04
CA GLU A 195 -6.48 -6.84 -5.44
C GLU A 195 -6.92 -6.75 -3.96
N GLY A 196 -6.45 -5.74 -3.22
CA GLY A 196 -6.91 -5.50 -1.84
C GLY A 196 -6.34 -6.43 -0.75
N ASN A 197 -5.33 -7.26 -1.08
CA ASN A 197 -4.72 -8.23 -0.14
C ASN A 197 -4.12 -7.56 1.10
N THR A 198 -3.32 -6.50 0.93
CA THR A 198 -2.64 -5.83 2.05
C THR A 198 -3.64 -5.15 2.99
N ARG A 199 -4.63 -4.42 2.45
CA ARG A 199 -5.68 -3.76 3.25
C ARG A 199 -6.51 -4.81 4.04
N THR A 200 -6.86 -5.92 3.39
CA THR A 200 -7.55 -7.04 4.06
C THR A 200 -6.69 -7.66 5.17
N THR A 201 -5.40 -7.89 4.89
CA THR A 201 -4.42 -8.45 5.84
C THR A 201 -4.28 -7.56 7.08
N ALA A 202 -4.16 -6.24 6.89
CA ALA A 202 -4.04 -5.29 7.99
C ALA A 202 -5.29 -5.28 8.89
N VAL A 203 -6.49 -5.23 8.30
CA VAL A 203 -7.76 -5.27 9.05
C VAL A 203 -7.91 -6.59 9.81
N PHE A 204 -7.57 -7.70 9.17
CA PHE A 204 -7.56 -9.00 9.81
C PHE A 204 -6.57 -9.07 10.97
N LEU A 205 -5.34 -8.58 10.80
CA LEU A 205 -4.31 -8.53 11.84
C LEU A 205 -4.81 -7.74 13.06
N ILE A 206 -5.34 -6.53 12.86
CA ILE A 206 -5.86 -5.70 13.96
C ILE A 206 -6.94 -6.46 14.74
N LYS A 207 -7.89 -7.08 14.03
CA LYS A 207 -8.96 -7.87 14.65
C LYS A 207 -8.42 -9.10 15.38
N TYR A 208 -7.43 -9.77 14.80
CA TYR A 208 -6.83 -10.95 15.40
C TYR A 208 -6.04 -10.63 16.66
N LEU A 209 -5.22 -9.57 16.64
CA LEU A 209 -4.48 -9.09 17.81
C LEU A 209 -5.43 -8.72 18.97
N ARG A 210 -6.54 -8.05 18.67
CA ARG A 210 -7.59 -7.75 19.67
C ARG A 210 -8.23 -9.01 20.23
N MET A 211 -8.46 -10.03 19.41
CA MET A 211 -8.93 -11.35 19.87
C MET A 211 -7.94 -12.03 20.81
N LEU A 212 -6.63 -11.86 20.56
CA LEU A 212 -5.56 -12.36 21.45
C LEU A 212 -5.41 -11.53 22.74
N GLY A 213 -6.14 -10.42 22.88
CA GLY A 213 -6.17 -9.57 24.07
C GLY A 213 -5.20 -8.38 24.04
N PHE A 214 -4.58 -8.08 22.90
CA PHE A 214 -3.79 -6.86 22.75
C PHE A 214 -4.68 -5.62 22.62
N ASP A 215 -4.27 -4.54 23.27
CA ASP A 215 -4.80 -3.20 23.01
C ASP A 215 -4.01 -2.57 21.86
N VAL A 216 -4.61 -2.56 20.67
CA VAL A 216 -3.95 -2.13 19.44
C VAL A 216 -4.34 -0.68 19.15
N GLU A 217 -3.40 0.24 19.36
CA GLU A 217 -3.51 1.61 18.84
C GLU A 217 -3.28 1.55 17.31
N ASN A 218 -4.31 1.88 16.52
CA ASN A 218 -4.26 1.69 15.08
C ASN A 218 -3.57 2.84 14.31
N ASP A 219 -3.15 3.88 15.03
CA ASP A 219 -2.48 5.07 14.48
C ASP A 219 -1.20 4.72 13.71
N LEU A 220 -0.49 3.65 14.11
CA LEU A 220 0.69 3.19 13.38
C LEU A 220 0.38 2.80 11.92
N PHE A 221 -0.81 2.24 11.65
CA PHE A 221 -1.24 1.96 10.27
C PHE A 221 -1.57 3.23 9.49
N ALA A 222 -1.93 4.33 10.16
CA ALA A 222 -2.23 5.58 9.49
C ALA A 222 -0.97 6.18 8.84
N GLU A 223 0.16 6.12 9.54
CA GLU A 223 1.41 6.76 9.08
C GLU A 223 2.36 5.80 8.37
N HIS A 224 2.28 4.50 8.65
CA HIS A 224 3.26 3.51 8.22
C HIS A 224 2.67 2.34 7.42
N SER A 225 1.51 2.56 6.76
CA SER A 225 0.87 1.53 5.93
C SER A 225 1.78 1.00 4.81
N TRP A 226 2.55 1.89 4.16
CA TRP A 226 3.51 1.49 3.12
C TRP A 226 4.71 0.73 3.69
N TYR A 227 5.16 1.09 4.89
CA TYR A 227 6.20 0.35 5.60
C TYR A 227 5.73 -1.07 5.91
N PHE A 228 4.53 -1.21 6.50
CA PHE A 228 3.93 -2.51 6.79
C PHE A 228 3.88 -3.39 5.52
N ARG A 229 3.43 -2.82 4.41
CA ARG A 229 3.39 -3.51 3.11
C ARG A 229 4.76 -3.96 2.62
N ASN A 230 5.77 -3.10 2.70
CA ASN A 230 7.13 -3.45 2.28
C ASN A 230 7.82 -4.46 3.22
N ALA A 231 7.49 -4.42 4.51
CA ALA A 231 7.95 -5.40 5.49
C ALA A 231 7.39 -6.79 5.19
N LEU A 232 6.10 -6.90 4.82
CA LEU A 232 5.50 -8.16 4.35
C LEU A 232 6.21 -8.72 3.11
N VAL A 233 6.59 -7.85 2.16
CA VAL A 233 7.36 -8.26 0.96
C VAL A 233 8.73 -8.80 1.36
N ARG A 234 9.46 -8.09 2.23
CA ARG A 234 10.81 -8.49 2.69
C ARG A 234 10.82 -9.79 3.51
N ALA A 235 9.75 -10.04 4.25
CA ALA A 235 9.55 -11.29 4.98
C ALA A 235 9.32 -12.52 4.09
N ASN A 236 9.13 -12.34 2.77
CA ASN A 236 8.74 -13.39 1.84
C ASN A 236 9.63 -13.47 0.58
N TYR A 237 10.81 -12.83 0.60
CA TYR A 237 11.69 -12.77 -0.56
C TYR A 237 13.06 -13.38 -0.30
N ASN A 238 13.48 -14.31 -1.16
CA ASN A 238 14.82 -14.86 -1.20
C ASN A 238 15.44 -14.69 -2.59
N SER A 239 16.72 -14.33 -2.62
CA SER A 239 17.57 -14.39 -3.80
C SER A 239 18.97 -14.85 -3.38
N ILE A 240 19.11 -16.16 -3.19
CA ILE A 240 20.34 -16.80 -2.68
C ILE A 240 21.55 -16.41 -3.54
N LYS A 241 21.37 -16.37 -4.86
CA LYS A 241 22.41 -15.97 -5.81
C LYS A 241 22.95 -14.55 -5.54
N ASN A 242 22.07 -13.66 -5.10
CA ASN A 242 22.40 -12.27 -4.80
C ASN A 242 22.66 -12.04 -3.29
N GLY A 243 22.69 -13.10 -2.47
CA GLY A 243 22.90 -13.01 -1.03
C GLY A 243 21.76 -12.36 -0.26
N ILE A 244 20.54 -12.33 -0.83
CA ILE A 244 19.36 -11.77 -0.18
C ILE A 244 18.55 -12.92 0.40
N TYR A 245 18.23 -12.81 1.69
CA TYR A 245 17.43 -13.80 2.42
C TYR A 245 16.17 -13.13 2.96
N GLU A 246 15.12 -13.93 3.12
CA GLU A 246 13.90 -13.49 3.79
C GLU A 246 14.22 -13.04 5.22
N THR A 247 13.53 -11.99 5.68
CA THR A 247 13.69 -11.50 7.05
C THR A 247 12.39 -10.88 7.56
N THR A 248 11.99 -11.29 8.77
CA THR A 248 10.86 -10.71 9.49
C THR A 248 11.23 -9.47 10.30
N GLU A 249 12.51 -9.11 10.40
CA GLU A 249 13.03 -8.04 11.27
C GLU A 249 12.25 -6.72 11.14
N PHE A 250 11.98 -6.28 9.91
CA PHE A 250 11.21 -5.05 9.67
C PHE A 250 9.76 -5.16 10.14
N LEU A 251 9.14 -6.32 9.92
CA LEU A 251 7.77 -6.56 10.36
C LEU A 251 7.70 -6.67 11.88
N GLU A 252 8.71 -7.25 12.51
CA GLU A 252 8.85 -7.29 13.97
C GLU A 252 9.04 -5.88 14.54
N MET A 253 9.85 -5.00 13.93
CA MET A 253 9.96 -3.59 14.34
C MET A 253 8.60 -2.88 14.31
N PHE A 254 7.83 -3.08 13.25
CA PHE A 254 6.46 -2.56 13.14
C PHE A 254 5.56 -3.10 14.26
N LEU A 255 5.56 -4.42 14.49
CA LEU A 255 4.75 -5.05 15.54
C LEU A 255 5.19 -4.65 16.95
N ARG A 256 6.48 -4.41 17.17
CA ARG A 256 7.01 -3.92 18.46
C ARG A 256 6.53 -2.50 18.76
N ASN A 257 6.56 -1.61 17.77
CA ASN A 257 5.95 -0.29 17.90
C ASN A 257 4.44 -0.41 18.18
N LEU A 258 3.74 -1.30 17.47
CA LEU A 258 2.30 -1.49 17.58
C LEU A 258 1.86 -2.05 18.95
N LEU A 259 2.54 -3.09 19.43
CA LEU A 259 2.11 -3.89 20.59
C LEU A 259 2.76 -3.45 21.89
N LEU A 260 3.97 -2.90 21.83
CA LEU A 260 4.77 -2.54 23.01
C LEU A 260 5.01 -1.03 23.12
N ASN A 261 4.44 -0.24 22.20
CA ASN A 261 4.61 1.21 22.13
C ASN A 261 6.08 1.66 22.07
N GLU A 262 6.92 0.82 21.47
CA GLU A 262 8.30 1.17 21.16
C GLU A 262 8.37 2.23 20.06
N LYS A 263 9.55 2.81 19.89
CA LYS A 263 9.79 3.96 19.00
C LYS A 263 10.89 3.66 18.00
N HIS A 264 10.86 2.45 17.42
CA HIS A 264 11.74 2.12 16.29
C HIS A 264 11.42 3.03 15.11
N GLU A 265 12.46 3.51 14.42
CA GLU A 265 12.27 4.28 13.19
C GLU A 265 11.85 3.35 12.06
N LEU A 266 10.80 3.71 11.33
CA LEU A 266 10.19 2.88 10.29
C LEU A 266 10.41 3.50 8.90
N HIS A 267 11.60 3.29 8.33
CA HIS A 267 11.97 3.84 7.03
C HIS A 267 11.89 2.82 5.87
N ASN A 268 11.07 3.12 4.85
CA ASN A 268 10.93 2.27 3.66
C ASN A 268 12.27 2.04 2.92
N ARG A 269 13.14 3.05 2.88
CA ARG A 269 14.47 2.98 2.22
C ARG A 269 15.39 1.91 2.80
N GLU A 270 15.28 1.61 4.09
CA GLU A 270 16.13 0.62 4.77
C GLU A 270 15.79 -0.80 4.33
N MET A 271 14.54 -1.01 3.90
CA MET A 271 14.09 -2.27 3.36
C MET A 271 14.51 -2.51 1.91
N HIS A 272 15.05 -1.53 1.18
CA HIS A 272 15.32 -1.73 -0.24
C HIS A 272 16.56 -2.64 -0.47
N VAL A 273 16.38 -3.77 -1.17
CA VAL A 273 17.43 -4.81 -1.31
C VAL A 273 18.71 -4.36 -2.02
N SER A 274 18.63 -3.35 -2.89
CA SER A 274 19.80 -2.81 -3.59
C SER A 274 20.77 -2.04 -2.69
N GLY A 275 20.37 -1.63 -1.48
CA GLY A 275 21.16 -0.77 -0.59
C GLY A 275 21.39 0.65 -1.09
N LYS A 276 20.96 1.00 -2.32
CA LYS A 276 21.20 2.31 -2.96
C LYS A 276 20.61 3.48 -2.18
N PHE A 277 19.56 3.24 -1.40
CA PHE A 277 18.80 4.27 -0.69
C PHE A 277 19.28 4.51 0.76
N LEU A 278 20.32 3.81 1.21
CA LEU A 278 20.90 3.97 2.55
C LEU A 278 21.81 5.21 2.67
N LEU A 279 22.25 5.80 1.54
CA LEU A 279 23.26 6.86 1.50
C LEU A 279 22.72 8.27 1.17
N GLY A 280 21.40 8.49 1.25
CA GLY A 280 20.75 9.77 0.94
C GLY A 280 20.05 10.41 2.13
N HIS A 281 20.56 11.57 2.56
CA HIS A 281 19.95 12.47 3.55
C HIS A 281 18.56 12.99 3.09
N ASP A 282 17.63 13.05 4.05
CA ASP A 282 16.52 14.00 4.22
C ASP A 282 15.52 14.28 3.08
N ASP A 283 15.14 13.29 2.28
CA ASP A 283 13.87 13.36 1.52
C ASP A 283 12.91 12.23 1.92
N PRO A 284 11.65 12.54 2.29
CA PRO A 284 10.65 11.54 2.63
C PRO A 284 10.16 10.90 1.33
N ILE A 285 10.89 9.91 0.84
CA ILE A 285 10.33 8.96 -0.14
C ILE A 285 9.41 8.04 0.66
N ASN A 286 8.21 8.53 0.98
CA ASN A 286 7.07 7.77 1.54
C ASN A 286 5.95 7.60 0.50
N ASP A 287 6.13 8.12 -0.71
CA ASP A 287 5.13 7.98 -1.77
C ASP A 287 5.22 6.59 -2.42
N PRO A 288 4.08 5.89 -2.61
CA PRO A 288 4.04 4.60 -3.28
C PRO A 288 4.43 4.74 -4.75
N ILE A 289 5.64 4.31 -5.10
CA ILE A 289 6.13 4.23 -6.49
C ILE A 289 5.70 2.88 -7.10
N ASN A 290 4.40 2.60 -7.16
CA ASN A 290 3.89 1.37 -7.79
C ASN A 290 2.85 1.60 -8.90
N ASP A 291 2.69 2.85 -9.36
CA ASP A 291 2.01 3.08 -10.63
C ASP A 291 2.86 2.54 -11.80
N PRO A 292 2.23 1.95 -12.84
CA PRO A 292 2.89 1.78 -14.14
C PRO A 292 3.46 3.15 -14.55
N ILE A 293 4.72 3.19 -14.99
CA ILE A 293 5.41 4.46 -15.34
C ILE A 293 4.51 5.27 -16.27
N LYS A 294 3.81 6.27 -15.72
CA LYS A 294 2.93 7.14 -16.49
C LYS A 294 3.81 8.17 -17.17
N LEU A 295 4.08 7.93 -18.45
CA LEU A 295 4.70 8.92 -19.31
C LEU A 295 3.66 10.00 -19.62
N ASP A 296 4.06 11.26 -19.52
CA ASP A 296 3.21 12.36 -19.94
C ASP A 296 3.07 12.37 -21.48
N GLY A 297 2.05 13.07 -22.01
CA GLY A 297 1.76 13.08 -23.45
C GLY A 297 2.87 13.66 -24.33
N ARG A 298 3.86 14.36 -23.74
CA ARG A 298 5.04 14.88 -24.43
C ARG A 298 6.21 13.91 -24.35
N GLU A 299 6.39 13.24 -23.22
CA GLU A 299 7.34 12.13 -23.05
C GLU A 299 7.05 11.00 -24.05
N LEU A 300 5.78 10.65 -24.27
CA LEU A 300 5.39 9.67 -25.31
C LEU A 300 5.83 10.09 -26.72
N LYS A 301 5.64 11.37 -27.08
CA LYS A 301 6.08 11.91 -28.38
C LYS A 301 7.60 11.92 -28.53
N ILE A 302 8.35 12.12 -27.44
CA ILE A 302 9.81 12.02 -27.47
C ILE A 302 10.24 10.57 -27.71
N ILE A 303 9.54 9.59 -27.12
CA ILE A 303 9.80 8.17 -27.37
C ILE A 303 9.53 7.81 -28.84
N GLU A 304 8.45 8.31 -29.45
CA GLU A 304 8.19 8.13 -30.88
C GLU A 304 9.33 8.68 -31.75
N LEU A 305 9.80 9.90 -31.48
CA LEU A 305 10.94 10.50 -32.19
C LEU A 305 12.23 9.70 -32.02
N LEU A 306 12.49 9.16 -30.82
CA LEU A 306 13.69 8.38 -30.53
C LEU A 306 13.62 6.95 -31.11
N ARG A 307 12.43 6.41 -31.39
CA ARG A 307 12.27 5.16 -32.15
C ARG A 307 12.62 5.34 -33.63
N GLU A 308 12.40 6.54 -34.17
CA GLU A 308 12.78 6.88 -35.53
C GLU A 308 14.27 7.23 -35.64
N GLU A 309 14.80 8.00 -34.68
CA GLU A 309 16.18 8.48 -34.71
C GLU A 309 16.76 8.64 -33.29
N THR A 310 17.59 7.67 -32.86
CA THR A 310 18.16 7.60 -31.51
C THR A 310 19.22 8.68 -31.21
N GLY A 311 19.78 9.28 -32.26
CA GLY A 311 20.85 10.30 -32.18
C GLY A 311 20.37 11.73 -31.99
N LEU A 312 19.05 11.97 -31.89
CA LEU A 312 18.48 13.31 -31.84
C LEU A 312 19.03 14.13 -30.67
N THR A 313 19.39 15.37 -30.98
CA THR A 313 19.78 16.36 -29.98
C THR A 313 18.56 17.02 -29.36
N ARG A 314 18.73 17.62 -28.17
CA ARG A 314 17.65 18.36 -27.48
C ARG A 314 17.06 19.48 -28.34
N LYS A 315 17.90 20.15 -29.14
CA LYS A 315 17.49 21.23 -30.04
C LYS A 315 16.62 20.72 -31.19
N GLU A 316 16.94 19.55 -31.74
CA GLU A 316 16.16 18.96 -32.83
C GLU A 316 14.81 18.45 -32.32
N MET A 317 14.77 17.80 -31.15
CA MET A 317 13.51 17.41 -30.50
C MET A 317 12.64 18.63 -30.18
N ALA A 318 13.24 19.72 -29.69
CA ALA A 318 12.55 20.97 -29.39
C ALA A 318 11.90 21.58 -30.64
N ALA A 319 12.60 21.56 -31.78
CA ALA A 319 12.08 22.04 -33.05
C ALA A 319 10.94 21.14 -33.59
N ARG A 320 11.06 19.81 -33.48
CA ARG A 320 10.03 18.87 -33.96
C ARG A 320 8.76 18.88 -33.10
N LEU A 321 8.89 19.15 -31.79
CA LEU A 321 7.77 19.16 -30.84
C LEU A 321 7.24 20.57 -30.52
N ASP A 322 7.71 21.59 -31.24
CA ASP A 322 7.35 23.00 -31.06
C ASP A 322 7.39 23.44 -29.58
N CYS A 323 8.54 23.25 -28.93
CA CYS A 323 8.72 23.61 -27.53
C CYS A 323 10.15 24.07 -27.22
N SER A 324 10.40 24.53 -25.98
CA SER A 324 11.73 25.02 -25.59
C SER A 324 12.73 23.88 -25.33
N ASP A 325 14.02 24.14 -25.56
CA ASP A 325 15.13 23.23 -25.19
C ASP A 325 15.12 22.88 -23.68
N SER A 326 14.67 23.81 -22.83
CA SER A 326 14.49 23.59 -21.39
C SER A 326 13.36 22.60 -21.08
N THR A 327 12.29 22.61 -21.87
CA THR A 327 11.18 21.65 -21.73
C THR A 327 11.64 20.25 -22.10
N ILE A 328 12.35 20.11 -23.23
CA ILE A 328 12.94 18.83 -23.65
C ILE A 328 13.95 18.32 -22.61
N LYS A 329 14.79 19.20 -22.06
CA LYS A 329 15.73 18.83 -20.98
C LYS A 329 15.00 18.21 -19.79
N ARG A 330 13.93 18.85 -19.33
CA ARG A 330 13.14 18.38 -18.18
C ARG A 330 12.46 17.05 -18.46
N CYS A 331 11.86 16.88 -19.65
CA CYS A 331 11.24 15.61 -20.04
C CYS A 331 12.27 14.48 -20.16
N LEU A 332 13.44 14.72 -20.77
CA LEU A 332 14.51 13.71 -20.85
C LEU A 332 15.05 13.34 -19.47
N GLN A 333 15.21 14.33 -18.59
CA GLN A 333 15.64 14.08 -17.21
C GLN A 333 14.61 13.24 -16.44
N SER A 334 13.34 13.61 -16.52
CA SER A 334 12.22 12.83 -15.96
C SER A 334 12.19 11.39 -16.49
N MET A 335 12.35 11.19 -17.80
CA MET A 335 12.37 9.84 -18.39
C MET A 335 13.60 9.01 -18.01
N VAL A 336 14.74 9.65 -17.73
CA VAL A 336 15.94 8.98 -17.17
C VAL A 336 15.70 8.59 -15.72
N GLU A 337 15.14 9.48 -14.91
CA GLU A 337 14.76 9.24 -13.51
C GLU A 337 13.71 8.13 -13.39
N LYS A 338 12.73 8.09 -14.31
CA LYS A 338 11.74 7.01 -14.46
C LYS A 338 12.32 5.70 -15.01
N GLY A 339 13.60 5.68 -15.42
CA GLY A 339 14.26 4.49 -15.96
C GLY A 339 13.80 4.06 -17.36
N VAL A 340 13.19 4.97 -18.13
CA VAL A 340 12.68 4.73 -19.49
C VAL A 340 13.74 5.00 -20.55
N LEU A 341 14.64 5.95 -20.30
CA LEU A 341 15.72 6.32 -21.20
C LEU A 341 17.08 6.18 -20.54
N LYS A 342 18.09 5.82 -21.34
CA LYS A 342 19.50 5.89 -20.97
C LYS A 342 20.30 6.52 -22.09
N ARG A 343 21.20 7.44 -21.75
CA ARG A 343 22.14 8.01 -22.73
C ARG A 343 23.43 7.21 -22.74
N ILE A 344 23.90 6.84 -23.93
CA ILE A 344 25.21 6.20 -24.12
C ILE A 344 26.11 7.12 -24.96
N GLY A 345 27.30 7.42 -24.44
CA GLY A 345 28.30 8.26 -25.11
C GLY A 345 28.36 9.70 -24.61
N SER A 346 29.17 10.53 -25.29
CA SER A 346 29.47 11.89 -24.84
C SER A 346 28.27 12.84 -24.97
N ASN A 347 28.26 13.94 -24.22
CA ASN A 347 27.18 14.92 -24.27
C ASN A 347 26.93 15.55 -25.66
N LYS A 348 27.92 15.48 -26.57
CA LYS A 348 27.86 16.03 -27.93
C LYS A 348 27.64 14.98 -29.04
N LYS A 349 27.88 13.69 -28.77
CA LYS A 349 27.82 12.60 -29.77
C LYS A 349 27.15 11.30 -29.25
N GLY A 350 26.51 11.36 -28.08
CA GLY A 350 25.89 10.21 -27.45
C GLY A 350 24.44 10.05 -27.86
N GLU A 351 24.02 8.79 -27.97
CA GLU A 351 22.70 8.34 -28.40
C GLU A 351 21.79 8.06 -27.21
N TRP A 352 20.48 8.12 -27.44
CA TRP A 352 19.47 7.72 -26.47
C TRP A 352 19.00 6.29 -26.75
N ILE A 353 19.04 5.46 -25.72
CA ILE A 353 18.52 4.10 -25.74
C ILE A 353 17.22 4.08 -24.95
N ILE A 354 16.16 3.58 -25.59
CA ILE A 354 14.88 3.30 -24.94
C ILE A 354 15.00 1.98 -24.21
N LEU A 355 14.85 2.02 -22.89
CA LEU A 355 14.84 0.84 -22.04
C LEU A 355 13.40 0.32 -22.00
N GLU A 356 12.95 -0.37 -23.06
CA GLU A 356 11.62 -0.97 -23.05
C GLU A 356 11.53 -2.05 -21.97
N LYS A 357 10.75 -1.78 -20.91
CA LYS A 357 10.21 -2.84 -20.05
C LYS A 357 9.08 -3.51 -20.85
N LYS A 358 9.37 -4.68 -21.42
CA LYS A 358 8.29 -5.61 -21.78
C LYS A 358 7.53 -6.05 -20.53
#